data_AF-A0A166EJ01-F1
#
_entry.id   AF-A0A166EJ01-F1
#
_cell.length_a   1.000
_cell.length_b   1.000
_cell.length_c   1.000
_cell.angle_alpha   90.00
_cell.angle_beta   90.00
_cell.angle_gamma   90.00
#
_symmetry.space_group_name_H-M   'P 1'
#
loop_
_entity.id
_entity.type
_entity.pdbx_description
1 polymer ?
#
loop_
_entity_poly.entity_id
_entity_poly.type
_entity_poly.pdbx_seq_one_letter_code
_entity_poly.pdbx_strand_id
1 'polypeptide(L)'
;MGKGNKSLVGYDWKVFLVLAVSLNIVLISKVVYQRDGGQENKIGMLCVDAESGKYGDVHVETPSPTTISSNDVHNDVGDVGDGADHSDAHVIIDLDHGNPTMYEEYWRQMGDKTTIVIPGWQFISYFSDKNNICWFMEPDFAKAAIRLHNLVGNAATQDRYMVVGTGSSQLYQAVLYALTATDNSKPMSVVSAAPFYSAYPVLTDLLKSGLHKWAGDAWALVKDPEIAKKMTRYIEISTIGVSKDSQLRAAKILQTLSDQYNTTNNAEGKERFFDYSYNVMLKRWKELRAAVDNNEKFSLPKFSPDNCTFRGQSFEPQPAFAWLKCEDESVDDCANFLRGHNILGRSGKYFGSSPKYVRISMTDSNYKFKILTKRLAGLKSLDI
;
A
#
# COMPACT_ATOMS: atom_id res chain seq x y z
N MET A 1 -56.80 18.98 4.96
CA MET A 1 -56.18 18.23 6.07
C MET A 1 -55.62 16.94 5.50
N GLY A 2 -54.31 16.68 5.44
CA GLY A 2 -53.23 17.20 6.28
C GLY A 2 -52.74 16.11 7.22
N LYS A 3 -51.97 15.15 6.72
CA LYS A 3 -51.17 14.21 7.52
C LYS A 3 -49.74 14.26 6.97
N GLY A 4 -48.80 14.62 7.83
CA GLY A 4 -47.56 15.28 7.42
C GLY A 4 -46.45 14.36 6.93
N ASN A 5 -45.57 14.93 6.10
CA ASN A 5 -44.20 14.45 5.93
C ASN A 5 -43.55 14.31 7.31
N LYS A 6 -43.15 13.09 7.67
CA LYS A 6 -42.06 12.91 8.64
C LYS A 6 -40.76 13.14 7.86
N SER A 7 -40.07 14.23 8.16
CA SER A 7 -38.72 14.45 7.65
C SER A 7 -37.82 13.30 8.10
N LEU A 8 -37.08 12.72 7.14
CA LEU A 8 -35.97 11.84 7.46
C LEU A 8 -34.85 12.72 8.02
N VAL A 9 -34.62 12.59 9.32
CA VAL A 9 -33.53 13.27 10.03
C VAL A 9 -32.20 12.77 9.46
N GLY A 10 -31.29 13.71 9.16
CA GLY A 10 -30.00 13.40 8.56
C GLY A 10 -29.13 12.54 9.48
N TYR A 11 -28.44 11.56 8.88
CA TYR A 11 -27.45 10.73 9.57
C TYR A 11 -26.04 11.12 9.14
N ASP A 12 -25.15 11.13 10.12
CA ASP A 12 -23.72 11.43 9.98
C ASP A 12 -22.90 10.13 10.02
N TRP A 13 -21.72 10.14 9.40
CA TRP A 13 -21.14 8.96 8.79
C TRP A 13 -19.60 8.89 9.11
N LYS A 14 -19.06 7.69 9.47
CA LYS A 14 -17.67 7.31 9.91
C LYS A 14 -16.63 6.54 8.99
N VAL A 15 -15.63 7.09 8.25
CA VAL A 15 -14.40 6.30 7.78
C VAL A 15 -13.06 7.08 7.68
N PHE A 16 -11.96 6.42 7.25
CA PHE A 16 -10.53 6.77 7.39
C PHE A 16 -9.70 6.51 6.12
N LEU A 17 -8.59 7.26 5.96
CA LEU A 17 -7.51 6.98 5.01
C LEU A 17 -6.31 6.48 5.82
N VAL A 18 -5.93 5.21 5.64
CA VAL A 18 -4.78 4.61 6.31
C VAL A 18 -3.65 4.45 5.31
N LEU A 19 -2.52 5.13 5.57
CA LEU A 19 -1.33 5.11 4.72
C LEU A 19 -0.20 4.34 5.41
N ALA A 20 0.37 3.36 4.72
CA ALA A 20 1.63 2.74 5.10
C ALA A 20 2.76 3.30 4.23
N VAL A 21 3.74 3.96 4.85
CA VAL A 21 4.97 4.35 4.13
C VAL A 21 5.91 3.14 3.94
N SER A 22 5.77 2.11 4.78
CA SER A 22 6.48 0.83 4.64
C SER A 22 6.02 -0.03 3.46
N LEU A 23 4.90 0.31 2.82
CA LEU A 23 4.57 -0.14 1.46
C LEU A 23 4.87 1.02 0.51
N ASN A 24 6.04 0.99 -0.12
CA ASN A 24 6.54 2.08 -0.98
C ASN A 24 5.67 2.41 -2.20
N ILE A 25 4.57 1.66 -2.44
CA ILE A 25 3.43 2.13 -3.25
C ILE A 25 2.10 1.82 -2.54
N VAL A 26 1.28 2.87 -2.46
CA VAL A 26 -0.16 2.95 -2.20
C VAL A 26 -0.87 1.63 -1.84
N LEU A 27 -1.27 1.51 -0.56
CA LEU A 27 -2.37 0.65 -0.15
C LEU A 27 -3.44 1.51 0.55
N ILE A 28 -4.55 1.79 -0.12
CA ILE A 28 -5.71 2.49 0.47
C ILE A 28 -6.66 1.44 1.04
N SER A 29 -6.65 1.31 2.37
CA SER A 29 -7.58 0.45 3.11
C SER A 29 -8.89 1.19 3.43
N LYS A 30 -10.03 0.55 3.15
CA LYS A 30 -11.39 1.07 3.32
C LYS A 30 -12.23 0.07 4.13
N VAL A 31 -12.86 0.54 5.21
CA VAL A 31 -13.62 -0.27 6.19
C VAL A 31 -14.98 0.40 6.42
N VAL A 32 -16.06 -0.37 6.61
CA VAL A 32 -17.43 0.16 6.64
C VAL A 32 -18.35 -0.55 7.64
N TYR A 33 -19.48 0.10 7.97
CA TYR A 33 -20.50 -0.34 8.92
C TYR A 33 -21.92 -0.01 8.41
N GLN A 34 -22.92 -0.85 8.73
CA GLN A 34 -24.33 -0.67 8.35
C GLN A 34 -25.30 -0.99 9.51
N ARG A 35 -26.47 -0.33 9.49
CA ARG A 35 -27.71 -0.80 10.12
C ARG A 35 -28.84 -0.74 9.06
N ASP A 36 -29.79 -1.66 9.14
CA ASP A 36 -30.61 -2.12 8.00
C ASP A 36 -31.48 -1.09 7.24
N GLY A 37 -31.71 -1.37 5.95
CA GLY A 37 -32.71 -0.70 5.09
C GLY A 37 -32.10 -0.18 3.78
N GLY A 38 -32.17 -0.98 2.69
CA GLY A 38 -31.45 -0.68 1.45
C GLY A 38 -32.31 -0.29 0.24
N GLN A 39 -31.71 0.47 -0.68
CA GLN A 39 -31.69 0.16 -2.12
C GLN A 39 -30.56 0.94 -2.81
N GLU A 40 -30.03 0.40 -3.90
CA GLU A 40 -28.85 0.92 -4.62
C GLU A 40 -29.13 2.23 -5.38
N ASN A 41 -28.12 3.07 -5.55
CA ASN A 41 -27.88 3.75 -6.85
C ASN A 41 -26.45 4.29 -6.99
N LYS A 42 -25.96 4.31 -8.24
CA LYS A 42 -24.61 4.72 -8.66
C LYS A 42 -24.49 6.24 -8.72
N ILE A 43 -23.35 6.80 -8.30
CA ILE A 43 -22.74 8.13 -8.61
C ILE A 43 -21.30 8.06 -8.03
N GLY A 44 -20.22 8.57 -8.61
CA GLY A 44 -20.07 9.65 -9.59
C GLY A 44 -19.26 10.78 -8.93
N MET A 45 -18.01 11.00 -9.34
CA MET A 45 -17.08 11.92 -8.67
C MET A 45 -17.52 13.38 -8.85
N LEU A 46 -17.72 14.10 -7.74
CA LEU A 46 -18.15 15.50 -7.72
C LEU A 46 -17.10 16.38 -7.04
N CYS A 47 -16.49 17.27 -7.83
CA CYS A 47 -15.58 18.31 -7.38
C CYS A 47 -16.36 19.61 -7.10
N VAL A 48 -15.85 20.44 -6.19
CA VAL A 48 -16.22 21.86 -6.05
C VAL A 48 -14.96 22.64 -5.68
N ASP A 49 -14.75 23.78 -6.36
CA ASP A 49 -13.53 24.59 -6.27
C ASP A 49 -13.48 25.52 -5.04
N ALA A 50 -12.27 25.90 -4.64
CA ALA A 50 -11.98 27.07 -3.81
C ALA A 50 -10.58 27.63 -4.10
N GLU A 51 -10.44 28.95 -4.07
CA GLU A 51 -9.34 29.69 -4.70
C GLU A 51 -8.08 29.90 -3.82
N SER A 52 -7.05 30.47 -4.46
CA SER A 52 -5.64 30.58 -4.07
C SER A 52 -5.28 31.34 -2.79
N GLY A 53 -4.14 30.94 -2.20
CA GLY A 53 -3.29 31.81 -1.36
C GLY A 53 -1.79 31.49 -1.56
N LYS A 54 -0.94 32.50 -1.77
CA LYS A 54 0.52 32.37 -1.99
C LYS A 54 1.30 32.72 -0.72
N TYR A 55 2.42 32.07 -0.44
CA TYR A 55 3.56 32.65 0.31
C TYR A 55 4.90 32.04 -0.15
N GLY A 56 6.01 32.76 0.06
CA GLY A 56 7.24 32.64 -0.74
C GLY A 56 8.42 31.84 -0.17
N ASP A 57 9.50 31.81 -0.97
CA ASP A 57 10.72 31.02 -0.83
C ASP A 57 11.79 31.62 0.11
N VAL A 58 12.60 30.76 0.74
CA VAL A 58 13.93 31.09 1.30
C VAL A 58 14.89 29.91 1.12
N HIS A 59 16.00 30.14 0.40
CA HIS A 59 17.11 29.20 0.22
C HIS A 59 18.16 29.32 1.33
N VAL A 60 18.72 28.19 1.77
CA VAL A 60 20.04 28.10 2.44
C VAL A 60 20.76 26.82 1.98
N GLU A 61 22.04 26.93 1.65
CA GLU A 61 22.89 25.81 1.20
C GLU A 61 23.56 25.07 2.38
N THR A 62 23.95 23.80 2.18
CA THR A 62 24.76 23.01 3.12
C THR A 62 25.83 22.16 2.40
N PRO A 63 27.04 21.99 2.97
CA PRO A 63 28.12 21.22 2.36
C PRO A 63 28.07 19.70 2.66
N SER A 64 28.79 18.93 1.84
CA SER A 64 28.65 17.47 1.68
C SER A 64 29.28 16.58 2.79
N PRO A 65 28.79 15.33 2.97
CA PRO A 65 29.23 14.40 4.01
C PRO A 65 30.34 13.44 3.56
N THR A 66 30.92 12.70 4.52
CA THR A 66 31.81 11.55 4.27
C THR A 66 31.14 10.26 4.75
N THR A 67 31.04 9.26 3.89
CA THR A 67 30.32 8.00 4.14
C THR A 67 31.24 6.88 4.63
N ILE A 68 30.75 6.09 5.61
CA ILE A 68 31.26 4.76 5.93
C ILE A 68 30.05 3.81 5.96
N SER A 69 30.09 2.76 5.15
CA SER A 69 29.02 1.77 5.03
C SER A 69 29.24 0.63 6.02
N SER A 70 28.26 0.36 6.89
CA SER A 70 28.21 -0.88 7.65
C SER A 70 27.59 -1.98 6.78
N ASN A 71 28.40 -2.99 6.45
CA ASN A 71 27.90 -4.23 5.86
C ASN A 71 27.19 -5.03 6.94
N ASP A 72 25.96 -5.48 6.66
CA ASP A 72 25.35 -6.59 7.39
C ASP A 72 24.93 -7.69 6.42
N VAL A 73 25.23 -8.92 6.81
CA VAL A 73 25.24 -10.08 5.91
C VAL A 73 23.84 -10.67 5.80
N HIS A 74 23.32 -10.75 4.57
CA HIS A 74 22.37 -11.79 4.19
C HIS A 74 22.99 -12.66 3.10
N ASN A 75 22.99 -13.96 3.34
CA ASN A 75 23.39 -14.99 2.38
C ASN A 75 22.29 -15.12 1.32
N ASP A 76 22.17 -14.14 0.43
CA ASP A 76 21.71 -14.41 -0.93
C ASP A 76 22.92 -14.78 -1.78
N VAL A 77 22.73 -15.71 -2.72
CA VAL A 77 23.79 -16.29 -3.54
C VAL A 77 24.54 -15.17 -4.26
N GLY A 78 25.86 -15.13 -4.09
CA GLY A 78 26.69 -14.03 -4.53
C GLY A 78 26.70 -13.83 -6.04
N ASP A 79 27.14 -12.64 -6.44
CA ASP A 79 27.54 -12.31 -7.80
C ASP A 79 28.57 -13.35 -8.30
N VAL A 80 28.18 -14.12 -9.32
CA VAL A 80 29.07 -15.03 -10.04
C VAL A 80 28.99 -14.65 -11.51
N GLY A 81 30.14 -14.29 -12.08
CA GLY A 81 30.26 -13.89 -13.48
C GLY A 81 29.98 -15.02 -14.47
N ASP A 82 30.18 -14.71 -15.75
CA ASP A 82 29.97 -15.63 -16.88
C ASP A 82 30.47 -17.07 -16.62
N GLY A 83 29.55 -18.04 -16.67
CA GLY A 83 29.89 -19.45 -16.82
C GLY A 83 29.64 -20.38 -15.63
N ALA A 84 28.40 -20.48 -15.14
CA ALA A 84 27.94 -21.66 -14.41
C ALA A 84 26.46 -21.97 -14.69
N ASP A 85 26.16 -23.14 -15.27
CA ASP A 85 24.80 -23.64 -15.49
C ASP A 85 24.21 -24.20 -14.18
N HIS A 86 23.92 -23.30 -13.23
CA HIS A 86 23.04 -23.62 -12.12
C HIS A 86 21.61 -23.67 -12.63
N SER A 87 21.03 -24.88 -12.68
CA SER A 87 19.68 -25.06 -13.21
C SER A 87 18.63 -24.37 -12.33
N ASP A 88 18.16 -23.20 -12.80
CA ASP A 88 17.02 -22.44 -12.23
C ASP A 88 15.74 -23.27 -12.02
N ALA A 89 15.68 -24.52 -12.48
CA ALA A 89 14.53 -25.41 -12.34
C ALA A 89 14.14 -25.68 -10.87
N HIS A 90 15.11 -25.77 -9.96
CA HIS A 90 14.88 -26.20 -8.57
C HIS A 90 14.66 -25.06 -7.56
N VAL A 91 14.90 -23.80 -7.93
CA VAL A 91 14.80 -22.66 -7.00
C VAL A 91 13.35 -22.37 -6.62
N ILE A 92 12.99 -22.40 -5.34
CA ILE A 92 11.65 -21.96 -4.91
C ILE A 92 11.59 -20.44 -4.93
N ILE A 93 10.71 -19.86 -5.77
CA ILE A 93 10.47 -18.42 -5.77
C ILE A 93 9.30 -18.09 -4.85
N ASP A 94 9.59 -17.41 -3.73
CA ASP A 94 8.53 -16.86 -2.87
C ASP A 94 8.03 -15.53 -3.42
N LEU A 95 6.78 -15.54 -3.88
CA LEU A 95 5.97 -14.39 -4.32
C LEU A 95 4.62 -14.35 -3.57
N ASP A 96 4.48 -15.08 -2.45
CA ASP A 96 3.32 -15.04 -1.54
C ASP A 96 3.20 -13.64 -0.91
N HIS A 97 4.35 -13.05 -0.57
CA HIS A 97 4.49 -11.75 0.09
C HIS A 97 4.65 -10.61 -0.92
N GLY A 98 4.00 -9.48 -0.65
CA GLY A 98 4.14 -8.24 -1.43
C GLY A 98 5.43 -7.48 -1.13
N ASN A 99 6.57 -8.17 -1.08
CA ASN A 99 7.86 -7.56 -0.77
C ASN A 99 8.27 -6.64 -1.95
N PRO A 100 8.51 -5.33 -1.74
CA PRO A 100 8.69 -4.37 -2.84
C PRO A 100 10.17 -4.17 -3.23
N THR A 101 10.98 -5.24 -3.24
CA THR A 101 12.43 -5.17 -3.48
C THR A 101 12.82 -4.72 -4.89
N MET A 102 11.87 -4.67 -5.85
CA MET A 102 12.11 -4.06 -7.16
C MET A 102 12.62 -2.60 -7.10
N TYR A 103 12.36 -1.88 -6.00
CA TYR A 103 12.77 -0.48 -5.83
C TYR A 103 14.15 -0.29 -5.19
N GLU A 104 14.83 -1.35 -4.76
CA GLU A 104 16.15 -1.24 -4.13
C GLU A 104 17.17 -0.59 -5.06
N GLU A 105 17.15 -0.96 -6.33
CA GLU A 105 18.07 -0.43 -7.34
C GLU A 105 17.82 1.06 -7.60
N TYR A 106 16.56 1.47 -7.65
CA TYR A 106 16.20 2.90 -7.73
C TYR A 106 16.76 3.68 -6.54
N TRP A 107 16.56 3.18 -5.31
CA TRP A 107 17.04 3.86 -4.11
C TRP A 107 18.57 3.87 -4.00
N ARG A 108 19.26 2.82 -4.49
CA ARG A 108 20.72 2.79 -4.62
C ARG A 108 21.23 3.93 -5.51
N GLN A 109 20.55 4.18 -6.63
CA GLN A 109 20.90 5.25 -7.59
C GLN A 109 20.61 6.67 -7.10
N MET A 110 19.78 6.83 -6.06
CA MET A 110 19.54 8.10 -5.40
C MET A 110 20.70 8.52 -4.48
N GLY A 111 21.44 7.56 -3.92
CA GLY A 111 22.65 7.79 -3.13
C GLY A 111 22.47 8.83 -2.02
N ASP A 112 23.39 9.79 -1.94
CA ASP A 112 23.44 10.83 -0.90
C ASP A 112 22.16 11.66 -0.79
N LYS A 113 21.35 11.76 -1.86
CA LYS A 113 20.06 12.47 -1.82
C LYS A 113 19.10 11.88 -0.79
N THR A 114 19.21 10.59 -0.50
CA THR A 114 18.39 9.87 0.50
C THR A 114 19.16 9.48 1.75
N THR A 115 20.42 9.88 1.88
CA THR A 115 21.22 9.67 3.10
C THR A 115 20.72 10.59 4.22
N ILE A 116 20.77 10.08 5.45
CA ILE A 116 20.32 10.77 6.67
C ILE A 116 21.39 10.56 7.74
N VAL A 117 21.73 11.63 8.45
CA VAL A 117 22.60 11.59 9.61
C VAL A 117 21.76 11.96 10.83
N ILE A 118 21.71 11.08 11.83
CA ILE A 118 21.02 11.31 13.09
C ILE A 118 22.09 11.41 14.19
N PRO A 119 22.36 12.60 14.76
CA PRO A 119 23.22 12.73 15.92
C PRO A 119 22.67 11.94 17.11
N GLY A 120 23.53 11.26 17.88
CA GLY A 120 23.08 10.35 18.96
C GLY A 120 22.30 10.97 20.12
N TRP A 121 22.14 12.30 20.15
CA TRP A 121 21.28 13.02 21.10
C TRP A 121 19.91 13.40 20.51
N GLN A 122 19.75 13.35 19.19
CA GLN A 122 18.50 13.68 18.53
C GLN A 122 17.43 12.62 18.87
N PHE A 123 16.17 13.06 18.96
CA PHE A 123 15.00 12.19 19.20
C PHE A 123 14.92 11.43 20.55
N ILE A 124 15.77 11.72 21.54
CA ILE A 124 15.68 11.14 22.90
C ILE A 124 14.31 11.42 23.59
N SER A 125 13.68 12.57 23.30
CA SER A 125 12.35 12.92 23.85
C SER A 125 11.23 12.13 23.19
N TYR A 126 10.35 11.51 24.00
CA TYR A 126 9.09 10.92 23.56
C TYR A 126 8.21 11.87 22.74
N PHE A 127 8.11 13.14 23.14
CA PHE A 127 7.26 14.12 22.48
C PHE A 127 7.90 14.68 21.20
N SER A 128 7.11 14.83 20.14
CA SER A 128 7.49 15.51 18.89
C SER A 128 6.89 16.93 18.85
N ASP A 129 5.56 17.04 18.91
CA ASP A 129 4.84 18.31 19.03
C ASP A 129 3.65 18.15 19.97
N LYS A 130 3.75 18.71 21.18
CA LYS A 130 2.70 18.62 22.22
C LYS A 130 1.41 19.35 21.86
N ASN A 131 1.41 20.20 20.83
CA ASN A 131 0.22 20.92 20.36
C ASN A 131 -0.54 20.16 19.28
N ASN A 132 0.08 19.12 18.68
CA ASN A 132 -0.57 18.25 17.71
C ASN A 132 -1.43 17.20 18.43
N ILE A 133 -2.58 16.84 17.84
CA ILE A 133 -3.39 15.71 18.34
C ILE A 133 -2.54 14.43 18.33
N CYS A 134 -1.76 14.19 17.27
CA CYS A 134 -0.81 13.11 17.18
C CYS A 134 0.56 13.61 17.68
N TRP A 135 0.72 13.74 19.00
CA TRP A 135 1.87 14.42 19.63
C TRP A 135 3.23 13.76 19.41
N PHE A 136 3.24 12.50 18.97
CA PHE A 136 4.43 11.71 18.59
C PHE A 136 4.72 11.74 17.07
N MET A 137 4.00 12.56 16.31
CA MET A 137 4.24 12.77 14.88
C MET A 137 5.32 13.85 14.67
N GLU A 138 6.38 13.52 13.95
CA GLU A 138 7.42 14.49 13.61
C GLU A 138 6.90 15.53 12.60
N PRO A 139 7.03 16.85 12.86
CA PRO A 139 6.45 17.90 12.00
C PRO A 139 6.93 17.83 10.55
N ASP A 140 8.19 17.47 10.30
CA ASP A 140 8.73 17.39 8.94
C ASP A 140 8.25 16.16 8.17
N PHE A 141 7.90 15.08 8.86
CA PHE A 141 7.18 13.96 8.26
C PHE A 141 5.77 14.38 7.82
N ALA A 142 5.03 15.08 8.69
CA ALA A 142 3.69 15.58 8.36
C ALA A 142 3.71 16.54 7.15
N LYS A 143 4.65 17.50 7.12
CA LYS A 143 4.86 18.40 5.97
C LYS A 143 5.18 17.63 4.69
N ALA A 144 6.09 16.66 4.75
CA ALA A 144 6.50 15.86 3.58
C ALA A 144 5.35 15.02 3.02
N ALA A 145 4.57 14.38 3.88
CA ALA A 145 3.39 13.62 3.48
C ALA A 145 2.31 14.52 2.85
N ILE A 146 1.99 15.67 3.46
CA ILE A 146 1.02 16.64 2.91
C ILE A 146 1.48 17.15 1.54
N ARG A 147 2.77 17.52 1.41
CA ARG A 147 3.35 17.99 0.15
C ARG A 147 3.21 16.94 -0.96
N LEU A 148 3.54 15.67 -0.67
CA LEU A 148 3.45 14.61 -1.68
C LEU A 148 2.01 14.36 -2.13
N HIS A 149 1.04 14.37 -1.20
CA HIS A 149 -0.38 14.22 -1.56
C HIS A 149 -0.90 15.37 -2.42
N ASN A 150 -0.49 16.61 -2.11
CA ASN A 150 -0.88 17.78 -2.89
C ASN A 150 -0.23 17.79 -4.29
N LEU A 151 1.02 17.31 -4.40
CA LEU A 151 1.73 17.15 -5.67
C LEU A 151 1.11 16.07 -6.58
N VAL A 152 0.77 14.91 -6.00
CA VAL A 152 0.23 13.76 -6.76
C VAL A 152 -1.28 13.90 -6.99
N GLY A 153 -1.98 14.68 -6.17
CA GLY A 153 -3.44 14.85 -6.23
C GLY A 153 -4.24 13.61 -5.80
N ASN A 154 -3.60 12.63 -5.14
CA ASN A 154 -4.21 11.33 -4.81
C ASN A 154 -4.99 11.29 -3.48
N ALA A 155 -4.85 12.30 -2.62
CA ALA A 155 -5.63 12.42 -1.39
C ALA A 155 -5.81 13.90 -1.00
N ALA A 156 -7.03 14.29 -0.64
CA ALA A 156 -7.28 15.59 -0.03
C ALA A 156 -6.72 15.60 1.41
N THR A 157 -5.86 16.57 1.73
CA THR A 157 -5.20 16.72 3.03
C THR A 157 -5.80 17.84 3.90
N GLN A 158 -6.50 18.79 3.28
CA GLN A 158 -7.22 19.89 3.93
C GLN A 158 -8.32 19.37 4.86
N ASP A 159 -8.55 20.09 5.96
CA ASP A 159 -9.57 19.83 7.00
C ASP A 159 -9.52 18.41 7.60
N ARG A 160 -8.32 17.85 7.75
CA ARG A 160 -8.09 16.50 8.27
C ARG A 160 -6.95 16.44 9.28
N TYR A 161 -7.10 15.52 10.22
CA TYR A 161 -6.06 15.17 11.18
C TYR A 161 -5.24 14.00 10.65
N MET A 162 -3.92 14.09 10.78
CA MET A 162 -2.99 13.00 10.46
C MET A 162 -2.64 12.24 11.74
N VAL A 163 -2.64 10.91 11.66
CA VAL A 163 -2.20 10.01 12.72
C VAL A 163 -1.17 9.07 12.11
N VAL A 164 0.04 9.06 12.66
CA VAL A 164 1.12 8.15 12.23
C VAL A 164 1.04 6.83 13.02
N GLY A 165 1.35 5.72 12.37
CA GLY A 165 1.41 4.40 13.02
C GLY A 165 2.49 3.53 12.40
N THR A 166 2.86 2.46 13.11
CA THR A 166 3.86 1.47 12.68
C THR A 166 3.27 0.57 11.58
N GLY A 167 3.19 1.14 10.37
CA GLY A 167 2.51 0.54 9.23
C GLY A 167 0.98 0.65 9.30
N SER A 168 0.32 0.34 8.17
CA SER A 168 -1.15 0.36 8.05
C SER A 168 -1.82 -0.66 8.97
N SER A 169 -1.15 -1.75 9.35
CA SER A 169 -1.67 -2.76 10.27
C SER A 169 -1.96 -2.21 11.66
N GLN A 170 -1.07 -1.38 12.22
CA GLN A 170 -1.33 -0.73 13.52
C GLN A 170 -2.45 0.31 13.39
N LEU A 171 -2.44 1.10 12.31
CA LEU A 171 -3.48 2.09 12.04
C LEU A 171 -4.87 1.44 11.83
N TYR A 172 -4.93 0.26 11.21
CA TYR A 172 -6.16 -0.53 11.07
C TYR A 172 -6.73 -0.93 12.44
N GLN A 173 -5.88 -1.48 13.33
CA GLN A 173 -6.31 -1.81 14.69
C GLN A 173 -6.68 -0.56 15.52
N ALA A 174 -5.98 0.56 15.30
CA ALA A 174 -6.32 1.85 15.90
C ALA A 174 -7.71 2.35 15.43
N VAL A 175 -8.04 2.20 14.14
CA VAL A 175 -9.39 2.51 13.60
C VAL A 175 -10.45 1.60 14.23
N LEU A 176 -10.19 0.28 14.32
CA LEU A 176 -11.12 -0.65 14.96
C LEU A 176 -11.39 -0.26 16.42
N TYR A 177 -10.35 -0.04 17.23
CA TYR A 177 -10.48 0.44 18.60
C TYR A 177 -11.30 1.75 18.65
N ALA A 178 -10.96 2.71 17.80
CA ALA A 178 -11.55 4.04 17.82
C ALA A 178 -13.05 4.06 17.47
N LEU A 179 -13.47 3.24 16.49
CA LEU A 179 -14.87 3.08 16.11
C LEU A 179 -15.67 2.26 17.14
N THR A 180 -15.04 1.29 17.80
CA THR A 180 -15.73 0.30 18.64
C THR A 180 -15.83 0.68 20.11
N ALA A 181 -15.12 1.72 20.54
CA ALA A 181 -15.14 2.26 21.91
C ALA A 181 -16.45 3.00 22.25
N THR A 182 -17.56 2.26 22.32
CA THR A 182 -18.87 2.62 22.90
C THR A 182 -19.50 1.37 23.52
N ASP A 183 -20.14 1.49 24.69
CA ASP A 183 -20.78 0.38 25.41
C ASP A 183 -21.96 -0.22 24.62
N ASN A 184 -21.65 -1.20 23.77
CA ASN A 184 -22.63 -1.99 23.03
C ASN A 184 -22.68 -3.41 23.59
N SER A 185 -23.89 -3.95 23.77
CA SER A 185 -24.11 -5.32 24.23
C SER A 185 -23.76 -6.40 23.19
N LYS A 186 -23.24 -6.02 22.03
CA LYS A 186 -22.81 -6.89 20.93
C LYS A 186 -21.56 -6.31 20.25
N PRO A 187 -20.61 -7.15 19.80
CA PRO A 187 -19.44 -6.69 19.04
C PRO A 187 -19.84 -6.07 17.71
N MET A 188 -19.09 -5.07 17.25
CA MET A 188 -19.23 -4.49 15.92
C MET A 188 -18.80 -5.49 14.84
N SER A 189 -19.63 -5.67 13.83
CA SER A 189 -19.27 -6.40 12.61
C SER A 189 -18.26 -5.61 11.78
N VAL A 190 -17.08 -6.19 11.55
CA VAL A 190 -16.02 -5.64 10.69
C VAL A 190 -16.03 -6.39 9.37
N VAL A 191 -16.10 -5.64 8.28
CA VAL A 191 -16.37 -6.18 6.95
C VAL A 191 -15.52 -5.50 5.86
N SER A 192 -15.22 -6.20 4.77
CA SER A 192 -14.56 -5.69 3.56
C SER A 192 -14.96 -6.52 2.33
N ALA A 193 -15.24 -5.87 1.20
CA ALA A 193 -15.71 -6.56 -0.02
C ALA A 193 -14.71 -7.58 -0.59
N ALA A 194 -15.21 -8.74 -1.03
CA ALA A 194 -14.41 -9.78 -1.63
C ALA A 194 -14.05 -9.46 -3.10
N PRO A 195 -12.80 -9.72 -3.56
CA PRO A 195 -11.68 -10.23 -2.78
C PRO A 195 -11.04 -9.16 -1.87
N PHE A 196 -10.99 -9.44 -0.56
CA PHE A 196 -10.46 -8.51 0.45
C PHE A 196 -9.02 -8.84 0.85
N TYR A 197 -8.28 -7.88 1.42
CA TYR A 197 -6.91 -8.14 1.88
C TYR A 197 -6.88 -9.22 2.97
N SER A 198 -6.14 -10.31 2.72
CA SER A 198 -6.14 -11.52 3.54
C SER A 198 -5.70 -11.35 4.99
N ALA A 199 -5.10 -10.21 5.35
CA ALA A 199 -4.74 -9.93 6.74
C ALA A 199 -5.91 -9.36 7.56
N TYR A 200 -6.96 -8.78 6.95
CA TYR A 200 -8.06 -8.15 7.72
C TYR A 200 -8.79 -9.11 8.66
N PRO A 201 -9.19 -10.35 8.27
CA PRO A 201 -9.85 -11.27 9.20
C PRO A 201 -8.93 -11.61 10.38
N VAL A 202 -7.66 -11.91 10.08
CA VAL A 202 -6.64 -12.25 11.08
C VAL A 202 -6.43 -11.08 12.04
N LEU A 203 -6.16 -9.87 11.53
CA LEU A 203 -5.89 -8.68 12.35
C LEU A 203 -7.10 -8.21 13.17
N THR A 204 -8.33 -8.49 12.72
CA THR A 204 -9.57 -8.20 13.45
C THR A 204 -9.73 -9.13 14.65
N ASP A 205 -9.61 -10.44 14.42
CA ASP A 205 -9.95 -11.46 15.42
C ASP A 205 -8.75 -11.84 16.32
N LEU A 206 -7.51 -11.47 15.96
CA LEU A 206 -6.27 -11.79 16.68
C LEU A 206 -6.33 -11.47 18.18
N LEU A 207 -6.84 -10.29 18.53
CA LEU A 207 -6.92 -9.82 19.91
C LEU A 207 -8.13 -10.40 20.68
N LYS A 208 -9.00 -11.20 20.02
CA LYS A 208 -10.24 -11.77 20.58
C LYS A 208 -11.11 -10.71 21.30
N SER A 209 -11.17 -9.51 20.73
CA SER A 209 -11.86 -8.36 21.29
C SER A 209 -13.36 -8.63 21.46
N GLY A 210 -13.91 -8.28 22.62
CA GLY A 210 -15.37 -8.26 22.82
C GLY A 210 -16.07 -7.10 22.06
N LEU A 211 -15.29 -6.16 21.52
CA LEU A 211 -15.79 -4.93 20.90
C LEU A 211 -16.01 -5.05 19.38
N HIS A 212 -15.33 -5.99 18.71
CA HIS A 212 -15.43 -6.18 17.27
C HIS A 212 -15.11 -7.61 16.82
N LYS A 213 -15.67 -8.01 15.67
CA LYS A 213 -15.44 -9.33 15.07
C LYS A 213 -15.50 -9.25 13.55
N TRP A 214 -14.70 -10.05 12.85
CA TRP A 214 -14.80 -10.20 11.39
C TRP A 214 -16.15 -10.81 10.96
N ALA A 215 -16.74 -10.27 9.88
CA ALA A 215 -18.10 -10.58 9.47
C ALA A 215 -18.37 -10.68 7.94
N GLY A 216 -17.39 -10.48 7.04
CA GLY A 216 -17.56 -10.69 5.59
C GLY A 216 -17.53 -9.43 4.72
N ASP A 217 -18.39 -9.35 3.69
CA ASP A 217 -18.40 -8.33 2.60
C ASP A 217 -18.98 -6.95 3.02
N ALA A 218 -18.58 -5.84 2.37
CA ALA A 218 -18.88 -4.45 2.81
C ALA A 218 -18.92 -3.35 1.73
N TRP A 219 -19.84 -2.38 1.88
CA TRP A 219 -19.95 -1.17 1.02
C TRP A 219 -20.00 0.17 1.80
N ALA A 220 -19.39 1.26 1.27
CA ALA A 220 -19.45 2.73 1.62
C ALA A 220 -18.32 3.44 2.46
N LEU A 221 -18.41 4.78 2.72
CA LEU A 221 -17.26 5.73 2.93
C LEU A 221 -17.54 7.06 3.68
N VAL A 222 -16.62 7.62 4.51
CA VAL A 222 -16.80 8.94 5.21
C VAL A 222 -15.53 9.65 5.85
N LYS A 223 -15.67 10.47 6.94
CA LYS A 223 -14.66 11.24 7.74
C LYS A 223 -15.04 11.34 9.25
N ASP A 224 -14.11 11.56 10.23
CA ASP A 224 -14.42 12.14 11.59
C ASP A 224 -13.19 12.49 12.51
N PRO A 225 -13.22 13.58 13.32
CA PRO A 225 -12.13 13.98 14.24
C PRO A 225 -12.05 13.28 15.62
N GLU A 226 -13.17 12.87 16.24
CA GLU A 226 -13.15 12.14 17.52
C GLU A 226 -12.59 10.74 17.34
N ILE A 227 -12.81 10.12 16.17
CA ILE A 227 -12.16 8.85 15.84
C ILE A 227 -10.64 9.04 15.71
N ALA A 228 -10.15 10.15 15.15
CA ALA A 228 -8.71 10.43 15.09
C ALA A 228 -8.07 10.54 16.50
N LYS A 229 -8.75 11.18 17.46
CA LYS A 229 -8.30 11.22 18.87
C LYS A 229 -8.21 9.83 19.48
N LYS A 230 -9.24 8.99 19.29
CA LYS A 230 -9.27 7.61 19.81
C LYS A 230 -8.22 6.72 19.12
N MET A 231 -7.93 6.91 17.84
CA MET A 231 -6.83 6.23 17.14
C MET A 231 -5.47 6.58 17.75
N THR A 232 -5.21 7.87 18.00
CA THR A 232 -4.00 8.31 18.69
C THR A 232 -3.88 7.65 20.07
N ARG A 233 -4.98 7.59 20.84
CA ARG A 233 -4.98 6.97 22.17
C ARG A 233 -4.62 5.47 22.14
N TYR A 234 -5.04 4.74 21.11
CA TYR A 234 -4.63 3.34 20.91
C TYR A 234 -3.12 3.21 20.67
N ILE A 235 -2.55 4.06 19.82
CA ILE A 235 -1.11 4.03 19.47
C ILE A 235 -0.24 4.49 20.65
N GLU A 236 -0.72 5.47 21.41
CA GLU A 236 -0.13 5.86 22.69
C GLU A 236 -0.05 4.66 23.65
N ILE A 237 -1.17 3.99 23.95
CA ILE A 237 -1.18 2.88 24.92
C ILE A 237 -0.40 1.65 24.40
N SER A 238 -0.48 1.35 23.10
CA SER A 238 0.11 0.12 22.54
C SER A 238 1.62 0.21 22.28
N THR A 239 2.15 1.37 21.85
CA THR A 239 3.57 1.50 21.48
C THR A 239 4.23 2.81 21.91
N ILE A 240 3.55 3.69 22.67
CA ILE A 240 4.04 5.03 23.05
C ILE A 240 4.45 5.84 21.80
N GLY A 241 3.63 5.77 20.74
CA GLY A 241 3.89 6.44 19.46
C GLY A 241 4.62 5.57 18.44
N VAL A 242 5.42 6.20 17.58
CA VAL A 242 6.14 5.57 16.45
C VAL A 242 7.58 6.06 16.41
N SER A 243 8.53 5.17 16.11
CA SER A 243 9.96 5.49 15.97
C SER A 243 10.21 6.76 15.15
N LYS A 244 10.90 7.73 15.77
CA LYS A 244 11.23 9.02 15.15
C LYS A 244 12.24 8.86 14.01
N ASP A 245 13.18 7.92 14.14
CA ASP A 245 14.11 7.56 13.06
C ASP A 245 13.35 7.07 11.81
N SER A 246 12.32 6.25 12.02
CA SER A 246 11.45 5.78 10.93
C SER A 246 10.66 6.93 10.29
N GLN A 247 10.18 7.88 11.10
CA GLN A 247 9.48 9.08 10.60
C GLN A 247 10.43 10.03 9.85
N LEU A 248 11.65 10.25 10.33
CA LEU A 248 12.67 11.05 9.64
C LEU A 248 13.09 10.39 8.32
N ARG A 249 13.28 9.06 8.32
CA ARG A 249 13.56 8.28 7.11
C ARG A 249 12.45 8.41 6.08
N ALA A 250 11.20 8.28 6.51
CA ALA A 250 10.04 8.54 5.67
C ALA A 250 10.03 9.99 5.15
N ALA A 251 10.22 10.99 6.02
CA ALA A 251 10.19 12.40 5.66
C ALA A 251 11.20 12.72 4.53
N LYS A 252 12.45 12.29 4.68
CA LYS A 252 13.51 12.54 3.69
C LYS A 252 13.20 11.88 2.34
N ILE A 253 12.69 10.64 2.36
CA ILE A 253 12.26 9.92 1.16
C ILE A 253 11.13 10.69 0.45
N LEU A 254 10.07 11.05 1.17
CA LEU A 254 8.89 11.75 0.63
C LEU A 254 9.23 13.16 0.10
N GLN A 255 10.14 13.88 0.76
CA GLN A 255 10.70 15.15 0.28
C GLN A 255 11.43 14.95 -1.05
N THR A 256 12.37 14.00 -1.10
CA THR A 256 13.17 13.71 -2.30
C THR A 256 12.29 13.32 -3.49
N LEU A 257 11.25 12.51 -3.27
CA LEU A 257 10.23 12.19 -4.28
C LEU A 257 9.51 13.43 -4.79
N SER A 258 9.17 14.36 -3.88
CA SER A 258 8.45 15.58 -4.24
C SER A 258 9.34 16.59 -4.98
N ASP A 259 10.63 16.65 -4.65
CA ASP A 259 11.60 17.56 -5.28
C ASP A 259 11.79 17.24 -6.77
N GLN A 260 11.82 15.95 -7.14
CA GLN A 260 11.97 15.48 -8.52
C GLN A 260 10.91 16.01 -9.51
N TYR A 261 9.72 16.38 -9.02
CA TYR A 261 8.61 16.85 -9.85
C TYR A 261 8.38 18.37 -9.77
N ASN A 262 9.09 19.07 -8.86
CA ASN A 262 9.04 20.54 -8.77
C ASN A 262 10.07 21.24 -9.69
N THR A 263 11.16 20.57 -10.06
CA THR A 263 12.19 21.14 -10.94
C THR A 263 11.88 20.91 -12.42
N THR A 264 11.80 21.98 -13.21
CA THR A 264 11.58 21.90 -14.67
C THR A 264 12.73 21.24 -15.44
N ASN A 265 13.94 21.21 -14.86
CA ASN A 265 15.11 20.57 -15.44
C ASN A 265 15.45 19.26 -14.71
N ASN A 266 15.39 18.12 -15.40
CA ASN A 266 16.04 16.87 -14.96
C ASN A 266 17.57 17.02 -15.13
N ALA A 267 18.21 17.84 -14.29
CA ALA A 267 19.62 18.23 -14.43
C ALA A 267 20.64 17.07 -14.41
N GLU A 268 20.23 15.87 -13.98
CA GLU A 268 21.06 14.67 -13.88
C GLU A 268 20.69 13.55 -14.87
N GLY A 269 19.69 13.75 -15.75
CA GLY A 269 19.24 12.71 -16.70
C GLY A 269 18.59 11.45 -16.07
N LYS A 270 18.55 11.35 -14.73
CA LYS A 270 17.92 10.25 -14.00
C LYS A 270 16.39 10.28 -14.16
N GLU A 271 15.81 9.10 -14.23
CA GLU A 271 14.35 8.93 -14.29
C GLU A 271 13.71 9.25 -12.92
N ARG A 272 12.54 9.89 -12.94
CA ARG A 272 11.79 10.26 -11.73
C ARG A 272 11.00 9.06 -11.21
N PHE A 273 10.78 8.97 -9.90
CA PHE A 273 10.25 7.75 -9.27
C PHE A 273 8.95 7.19 -9.87
N PHE A 274 7.93 8.02 -10.11
CA PHE A 274 6.64 7.52 -10.59
C PHE A 274 6.70 7.09 -12.06
N ASP A 275 7.56 7.72 -12.86
CA ASP A 275 7.81 7.34 -14.25
C ASP A 275 8.62 6.04 -14.33
N TYR A 276 9.68 5.93 -13.52
CA TYR A 276 10.46 4.69 -13.32
C TYR A 276 9.56 3.53 -12.89
N SER A 277 8.77 3.73 -11.83
CA SER A 277 7.85 2.70 -11.32
C SER A 277 6.83 2.28 -12.37
N TYR A 278 6.23 3.25 -13.07
CA TYR A 278 5.31 2.97 -14.17
C TYR A 278 5.98 2.14 -15.26
N ASN A 279 7.17 2.53 -15.72
CA ASN A 279 7.87 1.85 -16.80
C ASN A 279 8.32 0.42 -16.42
N VAL A 280 8.80 0.20 -15.19
CA VAL A 280 9.10 -1.16 -14.71
C VAL A 280 7.84 -2.01 -14.58
N MET A 281 6.74 -1.47 -14.04
CA MET A 281 5.49 -2.20 -13.89
C MET A 281 4.83 -2.52 -15.25
N LEU A 282 4.81 -1.57 -16.18
CA LEU A 282 4.35 -1.77 -17.55
C LEU A 282 5.13 -2.89 -18.27
N LYS A 283 6.47 -2.89 -18.13
CA LYS A 283 7.33 -3.95 -18.66
C LYS A 283 7.00 -5.31 -18.04
N ARG A 284 6.90 -5.39 -16.71
CA ARG A 284 6.56 -6.63 -15.99
C ARG A 284 5.19 -7.18 -16.39
N TRP A 285 4.17 -6.34 -16.49
CA TRP A 285 2.84 -6.78 -16.93
C TRP A 285 2.81 -7.22 -18.39
N LYS A 286 3.56 -6.55 -19.29
CA LYS A 286 3.72 -7.01 -20.68
C LYS A 286 4.38 -8.38 -20.77
N GLU A 287 5.47 -8.60 -20.03
CA GLU A 287 6.19 -9.89 -19.98
C GLU A 287 5.34 -10.99 -19.32
N LEU A 288 4.58 -10.68 -18.27
CA LEU A 288 3.67 -11.63 -17.63
C LEU A 288 2.50 -12.00 -18.55
N ARG A 289 1.84 -11.03 -19.20
CA ARG A 289 0.78 -11.31 -20.18
C ARG A 289 1.32 -12.19 -21.30
N ALA A 290 2.49 -11.88 -21.86
CA ALA A 290 3.10 -12.75 -22.87
C ALA A 290 3.41 -14.17 -22.36
N ALA A 291 3.74 -14.37 -21.08
CA ALA A 291 3.94 -15.70 -20.51
C ALA A 291 2.61 -16.47 -20.28
N VAL A 292 1.53 -15.76 -19.95
CA VAL A 292 0.19 -16.33 -19.70
C VAL A 292 -0.60 -16.56 -20.99
N ASP A 293 -0.61 -15.60 -21.92
CA ASP A 293 -1.38 -15.68 -23.17
C ASP A 293 -0.87 -16.79 -24.13
N ASN A 294 0.38 -17.26 -23.92
CA ASN A 294 0.93 -18.45 -24.58
C ASN A 294 0.51 -19.77 -23.90
N ASN A 295 -0.33 -19.74 -22.87
CA ASN A 295 -0.68 -20.89 -22.04
C ASN A 295 -2.17 -20.89 -21.63
N GLU A 296 -2.95 -21.76 -22.27
CA GLU A 296 -4.39 -21.90 -22.03
C GLU A 296 -4.77 -22.31 -20.59
N LYS A 297 -3.80 -22.78 -19.77
CA LYS A 297 -4.04 -23.13 -18.35
C LYS A 297 -4.31 -21.92 -17.45
N PHE A 298 -4.02 -20.69 -17.88
CA PHE A 298 -4.06 -19.52 -17.01
C PHE A 298 -4.85 -18.35 -17.60
N SER A 299 -5.44 -17.53 -16.72
CA SER A 299 -5.97 -16.22 -17.11
C SER A 299 -5.61 -15.12 -16.12
N LEU A 300 -5.57 -13.88 -16.64
CA LEU A 300 -5.32 -12.65 -15.90
C LEU A 300 -6.48 -11.67 -16.11
N PRO A 301 -6.75 -10.77 -15.14
CA PRO A 301 -7.73 -9.72 -15.32
C PRO A 301 -7.39 -8.83 -16.52
N LYS A 302 -8.43 -8.42 -17.24
CA LYS A 302 -8.37 -7.36 -18.25
C LYS A 302 -8.72 -6.04 -17.56
N PHE A 303 -7.91 -5.01 -17.79
CA PHE A 303 -8.14 -3.68 -17.25
C PHE A 303 -8.40 -2.73 -18.40
N SER A 304 -9.40 -1.87 -18.27
CA SER A 304 -9.62 -0.78 -19.22
C SER A 304 -8.63 0.36 -18.93
N PRO A 305 -8.12 1.07 -19.96
CA PRO A 305 -7.42 2.33 -19.76
C PRO A 305 -8.30 3.36 -19.06
N ASP A 306 -7.71 4.17 -18.18
CA ASP A 306 -8.37 5.32 -17.54
C ASP A 306 -7.40 6.51 -17.45
N ASN A 307 -7.93 7.72 -17.29
CA ASN A 307 -7.16 8.96 -17.33
C ASN A 307 -6.48 9.26 -15.99
N CYS A 308 -5.14 9.32 -15.99
CA CYS A 308 -4.35 9.71 -14.83
C CYS A 308 -4.12 11.23 -14.80
N THR A 309 -4.81 11.94 -13.91
CA THR A 309 -4.66 13.40 -13.72
C THR A 309 -3.23 13.82 -13.41
N PHE A 310 -2.47 13.02 -12.65
CA PHE A 310 -1.07 13.32 -12.31
C PHE A 310 -0.12 13.30 -13.51
N ARG A 311 -0.33 12.39 -14.47
CA ARG A 311 0.52 12.27 -15.68
C ARG A 311 -0.08 12.95 -16.91
N GLY A 312 -1.35 13.38 -16.85
CA GLY A 312 -2.09 13.93 -17.99
C GLY A 312 -2.28 12.93 -19.14
N GLN A 313 -2.30 11.62 -18.83
CA GLN A 313 -2.31 10.54 -19.83
C GLN A 313 -3.24 9.41 -19.41
N SER A 314 -3.91 8.80 -20.39
CA SER A 314 -4.70 7.58 -20.19
C SER A 314 -3.85 6.32 -20.41
N PHE A 315 -3.90 5.37 -19.49
CA PHE A 315 -3.19 4.09 -19.60
C PHE A 315 -3.90 2.98 -18.82
N GLU A 316 -3.63 1.72 -19.15
CA GLU A 316 -4.12 0.56 -18.37
C GLU A 316 -3.47 0.53 -16.98
N PRO A 317 -4.23 0.30 -15.90
CA PRO A 317 -3.69 -0.01 -14.58
C PRO A 317 -2.62 -1.12 -14.62
N GLN A 318 -1.54 -0.93 -13.85
CA GLN A 318 -0.44 -1.88 -13.69
C GLN A 318 -0.32 -2.32 -12.21
N PRO A 319 -1.21 -3.16 -11.67
CA PRO A 319 -1.27 -3.45 -10.23
C PRO A 319 -0.01 -4.11 -9.66
N ALA A 320 0.27 -3.86 -8.38
CA ALA A 320 1.36 -4.48 -7.62
C ALA A 320 1.23 -6.01 -7.44
N PHE A 321 0.09 -6.60 -7.81
CA PHE A 321 -0.19 -8.02 -7.72
C PHE A 321 -0.90 -8.53 -8.96
N ALA A 322 -0.45 -9.66 -9.49
CA ALA A 322 -1.20 -10.42 -10.48
C ALA A 322 -2.22 -11.31 -9.76
N TRP A 323 -3.48 -11.23 -10.19
CA TRP A 323 -4.55 -12.10 -9.70
C TRP A 323 -4.79 -13.22 -10.71
N LEU A 324 -3.86 -14.18 -10.72
CA LEU A 324 -3.83 -15.28 -11.67
C LEU A 324 -4.93 -16.29 -11.34
N LYS A 325 -5.62 -16.78 -12.37
CA LYS A 325 -6.56 -17.91 -12.26
C LYS A 325 -5.99 -19.12 -13.00
N CYS A 326 -6.10 -20.30 -12.40
CA CYS A 326 -5.95 -21.55 -13.13
C CYS A 326 -7.30 -21.88 -13.79
N GLU A 327 -7.30 -21.97 -15.12
CA GLU A 327 -8.48 -22.32 -15.95
C GLU A 327 -8.64 -23.83 -16.13
N ASP A 328 -7.55 -24.59 -15.99
CA ASP A 328 -7.57 -26.06 -16.04
C ASP A 328 -8.57 -26.64 -15.02
N GLU A 329 -9.54 -27.42 -15.52
CA GLU A 329 -10.58 -28.02 -14.67
C GLU A 329 -9.97 -28.97 -13.63
N SER A 330 -8.87 -29.66 -13.95
CA SER A 330 -8.19 -30.60 -13.04
C SER A 330 -7.47 -29.95 -11.85
N VAL A 331 -7.19 -28.64 -11.92
CA VAL A 331 -6.39 -27.91 -10.92
C VAL A 331 -7.29 -27.26 -9.87
N ASP A 332 -7.70 -27.96 -8.82
CA ASP A 332 -8.65 -27.42 -7.82
C ASP A 332 -8.07 -26.34 -6.88
N ASP A 333 -6.80 -26.43 -6.48
CA ASP A 333 -6.09 -25.38 -5.72
C ASP A 333 -4.88 -24.89 -6.53
N CYS A 334 -5.07 -23.74 -7.18
CA CYS A 334 -4.08 -23.13 -8.08
C CYS A 334 -2.77 -22.78 -7.35
N ALA A 335 -2.83 -22.43 -6.06
CA ALA A 335 -1.64 -22.14 -5.27
C ALA A 335 -0.86 -23.41 -4.88
N ASN A 336 -1.53 -24.56 -4.75
CA ASN A 336 -0.85 -25.83 -4.55
C ASN A 336 -0.22 -26.34 -5.86
N PHE A 337 -0.92 -26.18 -6.99
CA PHE A 337 -0.37 -26.50 -8.32
C PHE A 337 0.89 -25.69 -8.63
N LEU A 338 0.84 -24.35 -8.47
CA LEU A 338 2.04 -23.52 -8.64
C LEU A 338 3.19 -23.88 -7.68
N ARG A 339 2.87 -24.31 -6.43
CA ARG A 339 3.89 -24.81 -5.49
C ARG A 339 4.59 -26.07 -6.01
N GLY A 340 3.88 -26.96 -6.69
CA GLY A 340 4.47 -28.13 -7.38
C GLY A 340 5.51 -27.73 -8.44
N HIS A 341 5.36 -26.54 -9.02
CA HIS A 341 6.31 -25.94 -9.96
C HIS A 341 7.23 -24.89 -9.32
N ASN A 342 7.49 -25.00 -8.01
CA ASN A 342 8.39 -24.16 -7.24
C ASN A 342 8.04 -22.65 -7.23
N ILE A 343 6.77 -22.29 -7.44
CA ILE A 343 6.25 -20.91 -7.37
C ILE A 343 5.32 -20.80 -6.15
N LEU A 344 5.66 -19.99 -5.17
CA LEU A 344 4.75 -19.70 -4.04
C LEU A 344 3.97 -18.41 -4.33
N GLY A 345 2.65 -18.49 -4.15
CA GLY A 345 1.73 -17.35 -4.26
C GLY A 345 0.56 -17.52 -3.31
N ARG A 346 -0.12 -16.41 -2.99
CA ARG A 346 -1.16 -16.39 -1.95
C ARG A 346 -2.48 -16.90 -2.48
N SER A 347 -2.88 -18.09 -2.03
CA SER A 347 -4.14 -18.74 -2.42
C SER A 347 -5.37 -17.84 -2.24
N GLY A 348 -6.24 -17.81 -3.25
CA GLY A 348 -7.44 -16.97 -3.31
C GLY A 348 -8.42 -17.17 -2.16
N LYS A 349 -8.41 -18.36 -1.54
CA LYS A 349 -9.22 -18.69 -0.34
C LYS A 349 -9.01 -17.71 0.83
N TYR A 350 -7.80 -17.16 0.98
CA TYR A 350 -7.50 -16.20 2.05
C TYR A 350 -8.08 -14.80 1.81
N PHE A 351 -8.58 -14.51 0.59
CA PHE A 351 -9.18 -13.24 0.20
C PHE A 351 -10.72 -13.32 0.11
N GLY A 352 -11.31 -14.47 0.49
CA GLY A 352 -12.73 -14.73 0.26
C GLY A 352 -13.08 -15.11 -1.19
N SER A 353 -12.11 -15.64 -1.95
CA SER A 353 -12.29 -16.05 -3.35
C SER A 353 -12.04 -17.55 -3.55
N SER A 354 -12.29 -18.05 -4.76
CA SER A 354 -12.09 -19.46 -5.11
C SER A 354 -10.60 -19.88 -5.01
N PRO A 355 -10.29 -21.12 -4.56
CA PRO A 355 -8.94 -21.69 -4.63
C PRO A 355 -8.36 -21.80 -6.05
N LYS A 356 -9.18 -21.69 -7.10
CA LYS A 356 -8.74 -21.54 -8.50
C LYS A 356 -7.95 -20.24 -8.75
N TYR A 357 -7.98 -19.27 -7.84
CA TYR A 357 -7.19 -18.03 -7.92
C TYR A 357 -5.95 -18.04 -7.01
N VAL A 358 -4.92 -17.31 -7.42
CA VAL A 358 -3.70 -17.07 -6.66
C VAL A 358 -3.20 -15.65 -6.89
N ARG A 359 -2.86 -14.94 -5.80
CA ARG A 359 -2.19 -13.64 -5.86
C ARG A 359 -0.69 -13.83 -5.93
N ILE A 360 -0.06 -13.32 -6.97
CA ILE A 360 1.39 -13.34 -7.17
C ILE A 360 1.93 -11.91 -7.04
N SER A 361 2.99 -11.73 -6.26
CA SER A 361 3.70 -10.44 -6.11
C SER A 361 4.33 -10.00 -7.44
N MET A 362 4.00 -8.80 -7.89
CA MET A 362 4.64 -8.16 -9.06
C MET A 362 5.74 -7.18 -8.66
N THR A 363 6.05 -7.07 -7.36
CA THR A 363 6.98 -6.05 -6.81
C THR A 363 8.28 -6.60 -6.23
N ASP A 364 8.46 -7.93 -6.22
CA ASP A 364 9.71 -8.56 -5.77
C ASP A 364 10.87 -8.32 -6.77
N SER A 365 12.05 -8.83 -6.48
CA SER A 365 13.27 -8.76 -7.27
C SER A 365 13.09 -9.11 -8.75
N ASN A 366 13.92 -8.50 -9.61
CA ASN A 366 13.97 -8.82 -11.04
C ASN A 366 14.36 -10.29 -11.30
N TYR A 367 15.11 -10.91 -10.38
CA TYR A 367 15.49 -12.32 -10.44
C TYR A 367 14.26 -13.23 -10.35
N LYS A 368 13.49 -13.16 -9.25
CA LYS A 368 12.27 -13.97 -9.08
C LYS A 368 11.24 -13.71 -10.18
N PHE A 369 11.10 -12.45 -10.63
CA PHE A 369 10.17 -12.10 -11.70
C PHE A 369 10.51 -12.78 -13.04
N LYS A 370 11.79 -12.86 -13.42
CA LYS A 370 12.23 -13.59 -14.64
C LYS A 370 11.96 -15.08 -14.54
N ILE A 371 12.17 -15.69 -13.37
CA ILE A 371 11.89 -17.12 -13.16
C ILE A 371 10.38 -17.39 -13.22
N LEU A 372 9.54 -16.50 -12.67
CA LEU A 372 8.08 -16.58 -12.76
C LEU A 372 7.62 -16.66 -14.22
N THR A 373 8.01 -15.70 -15.06
CA THR A 373 7.55 -15.66 -16.46
C THR A 373 8.10 -16.84 -17.27
N LYS A 374 9.38 -17.20 -17.09
CA LYS A 374 10.00 -18.40 -17.69
C LYS A 374 9.25 -19.67 -17.34
N ARG A 375 8.82 -19.85 -16.09
CA ARG A 375 8.08 -21.04 -15.65
C ARG A 375 6.64 -21.04 -16.15
N LEU A 376 5.88 -19.95 -15.98
CA LEU A 376 4.48 -19.89 -16.43
C LEU A 376 4.35 -20.17 -17.94
N ALA A 377 5.28 -19.67 -18.76
CA ALA A 377 5.33 -19.95 -20.20
C ALA A 377 5.75 -21.40 -20.53
N GLY A 378 6.41 -22.10 -19.60
CA GLY A 378 6.92 -23.46 -19.78
C GLY A 378 5.95 -24.58 -19.41
N LEU A 379 4.94 -24.30 -18.57
CA LEU A 379 3.96 -25.30 -18.10
C LEU A 379 3.02 -25.72 -19.24
N LYS A 380 3.08 -26.98 -19.67
CA LYS A 380 2.28 -27.47 -20.81
C LYS A 380 1.11 -28.35 -20.35
N SER A 381 0.26 -28.72 -21.32
CA SER A 381 -0.99 -29.46 -21.12
C SER A 381 -0.85 -30.87 -20.52
N LEU A 382 0.37 -31.42 -20.43
CA LEU A 382 0.63 -32.81 -20.02
C LEU A 382 1.45 -32.96 -18.73
N ASP A 383 1.78 -31.85 -18.05
CA ASP A 383 2.44 -31.89 -16.74
C ASP A 383 1.40 -32.19 -15.64
N ILE A 384 1.13 -33.49 -15.40
CA ILE A 384 0.33 -34.06 -14.31
C ILE A 384 1.16 -35.15 -13.60
#